data_AF-A0A950NND8-F1
#
_entry.id   AF-A0A950NND8-F1
#
_cell.length_a   1.000
_cell.length_b   1.000
_cell.length_c   1.000
_cell.angle_alpha   90.00
_cell.angle_beta   90.00
_cell.angle_gamma   90.00
#
_symmetry.space_group_name_H-M   'P 1'
#
loop_
_entity.id
_entity.type
_entity.pdbx_description
1 polymer ?
#
loop_
_entity_poly.entity_id
_entity_poly.type
_entity_poly.pdbx_seq_one_letter_code
_entity_poly.pdbx_strand_id
1 'polypeptide(L)'
;MSDAAHSTRREVLKAGAALGASAIAYDALGGWLDAAQARAQSCKAGLRDIEHIVILMQENRSFDQIFGTFPGVRGFGDHRNREAFFQRGYHGRGSRNGHLLPFHMDGRKPIGQCVGDINYPTHNWRPQHLSWNGGRNNGFYTSHAKPQPVGDGPLAQNVMGYFKDGDVPYFWALARAFTLCDMYFSSVIGPTEPNRLFSISATLDAAGTHGGPCVQTTFNSMGLCGPNGQSGTYSWTTMPEQLRARGISWKSYTENTGPPGTAPGNLDSPFPAFRQFLADATLNRLGIQPTFPGDFETDLERDELQAVSWIQVSSNKSEHPALP
;
A
#
# COMPACT_ATOMS: atom_id res chain seq x y z
N MET A 1 -9.06 -42.99 -5.94
CA MET A 1 -9.80 -41.72 -6.11
C MET A 1 -9.20 -40.76 -5.11
N SER A 2 -8.44 -39.78 -5.59
CA SER A 2 -7.69 -38.84 -4.74
C SER A 2 -8.66 -37.83 -4.16
N ASP A 3 -8.76 -37.76 -2.83
CA ASP A 3 -9.38 -36.63 -2.14
C ASP A 3 -8.62 -35.35 -2.54
N ALA A 4 -9.32 -34.43 -3.21
CA ALA A 4 -8.82 -33.08 -3.40
C ALA A 4 -8.87 -32.37 -2.05
N ALA A 5 -7.70 -32.05 -1.49
CA ALA A 5 -7.58 -31.35 -0.22
C ALA A 5 -8.39 -30.04 -0.29
N HIS A 6 -9.47 -29.96 0.49
CA HIS A 6 -10.27 -28.76 0.60
C HIS A 6 -9.54 -27.72 1.44
N SER A 7 -8.87 -26.80 0.78
CA SER A 7 -8.24 -25.63 1.40
C SER A 7 -9.23 -24.84 2.28
N THR A 8 -8.88 -24.49 3.51
CA THR A 8 -9.76 -23.77 4.47
C THR A 8 -9.64 -22.25 4.33
N ARG A 9 -10.66 -21.47 4.77
CA ARG A 9 -10.59 -19.98 4.78
C ARG A 9 -9.35 -19.46 5.53
N ARG A 10 -8.98 -20.16 6.60
CA ARG A 10 -7.79 -19.90 7.42
C ARG A 10 -6.50 -20.03 6.59
N GLU A 11 -6.41 -21.02 5.72
CA GLU A 11 -5.24 -21.21 4.86
C GLU A 11 -5.15 -20.13 3.76
N VAL A 12 -6.28 -19.67 3.22
CA VAL A 12 -6.30 -18.53 2.27
C VAL A 12 -5.82 -17.24 2.94
N LEU A 13 -6.26 -16.96 4.17
CA LEU A 13 -5.82 -15.78 4.93
C LEU A 13 -4.33 -15.87 5.31
N LYS A 14 -3.85 -17.03 5.77
CA LYS A 14 -2.43 -17.27 6.04
C LYS A 14 -1.57 -17.14 4.77
N ALA A 15 -2.03 -17.69 3.66
CA ALA A 15 -1.32 -17.59 2.37
C ALA A 15 -1.33 -16.17 1.81
N GLY A 16 -2.45 -15.44 1.86
CA GLY A 16 -2.52 -14.04 1.44
C GLY A 16 -1.61 -13.11 2.28
N ALA A 17 -1.44 -13.43 3.56
CA ALA A 17 -0.54 -12.72 4.46
C ALA A 17 0.95 -13.08 4.22
N ALA A 18 1.25 -14.34 3.88
CA ALA A 18 2.61 -14.81 3.58
C ALA A 18 3.10 -14.47 2.17
N LEU A 19 2.21 -14.38 1.17
CA LEU A 19 2.56 -14.18 -0.25
C LEU A 19 2.71 -12.70 -0.64
N GLY A 20 2.30 -11.77 0.23
CA GLY A 20 2.76 -10.38 0.16
C GLY A 20 4.27 -10.22 0.43
N ALA A 21 4.99 -11.31 0.77
CA ALA A 21 6.37 -11.26 1.26
C ALA A 21 7.39 -12.11 0.49
N SER A 22 7.01 -12.89 -0.55
CA SER A 22 7.99 -13.58 -1.41
C SER A 22 7.36 -14.14 -2.70
N ALA A 23 7.98 -13.83 -3.84
CA ALA A 23 7.50 -14.14 -5.19
C ALA A 23 7.58 -15.63 -5.62
N ILE A 24 7.58 -16.58 -4.68
CA ILE A 24 7.76 -18.01 -4.98
C ILE A 24 6.54 -18.81 -4.51
N ALA A 25 5.47 -18.81 -5.32
CA ALA A 25 4.61 -20.00 -5.57
C ALA A 25 3.44 -19.68 -6.51
N TYR A 26 3.72 -19.50 -7.82
CA TYR A 26 2.67 -19.31 -8.84
C TYR A 26 1.68 -20.47 -8.92
N ASP A 27 2.18 -21.70 -8.89
CA ASP A 27 1.34 -22.89 -9.04
C ASP A 27 0.50 -23.17 -7.79
N ALA A 28 1.00 -22.80 -6.60
CA ALA A 28 0.18 -22.85 -5.40
C ALA A 28 -0.96 -21.82 -5.51
N LEU A 29 -0.62 -20.56 -5.81
CA LEU A 29 -1.59 -19.45 -5.94
C LEU A 29 -2.78 -19.80 -6.86
N GLY A 30 -2.54 -20.47 -8.00
CA GLY A 30 -3.60 -20.89 -8.91
C GLY A 30 -4.66 -21.78 -8.25
N GLY A 31 -4.24 -22.85 -7.57
CA GLY A 31 -5.16 -23.77 -6.89
C GLY A 31 -5.94 -23.12 -5.75
N TRP A 32 -5.32 -22.18 -5.01
CA TRP A 32 -6.00 -21.45 -3.92
C TRP A 32 -7.02 -20.42 -4.43
N LEU A 33 -6.70 -19.71 -5.52
CA LEU A 33 -7.58 -18.69 -6.08
C LEU A 33 -8.81 -19.33 -6.73
N ASP A 34 -8.65 -20.46 -7.41
CA ASP A 34 -9.77 -21.24 -7.95
C ASP A 34 -10.73 -21.70 -6.83
N ALA A 35 -10.18 -22.18 -5.70
CA ALA A 35 -10.97 -22.59 -4.55
C ALA A 35 -11.68 -21.40 -3.84
N ALA A 36 -11.03 -20.23 -3.78
CA ALA A 36 -11.61 -19.01 -3.22
C ALA A 36 -12.74 -18.46 -4.11
N GLN A 37 -12.54 -18.44 -5.44
CA GLN A 37 -13.55 -18.03 -6.41
C GLN A 37 -14.76 -18.96 -6.42
N ALA A 38 -14.53 -20.28 -6.42
CA ALA A 38 -15.62 -21.26 -6.39
C ALA A 38 -16.50 -21.13 -5.14
N ARG A 39 -15.94 -20.75 -3.99
CA ARG A 39 -16.69 -20.49 -2.75
C ARG A 39 -17.40 -19.14 -2.74
N ALA A 40 -16.83 -18.10 -3.37
CA ALA A 40 -17.48 -16.80 -3.48
C ALA A 40 -18.76 -16.85 -4.34
N GLN A 41 -18.80 -17.73 -5.34
CA GLN A 41 -19.96 -17.90 -6.23
C GLN A 41 -21.14 -18.66 -5.60
N SER A 42 -20.94 -19.42 -4.51
CA SER A 42 -21.97 -20.34 -3.99
C SER A 42 -22.95 -19.74 -2.97
N CYS A 43 -22.76 -18.49 -2.51
CA CYS A 43 -23.63 -17.91 -1.46
C CYS A 43 -24.27 -16.60 -1.88
N LYS A 44 -25.57 -16.44 -1.55
CA LYS A 44 -26.26 -15.14 -1.48
C LYS A 44 -25.80 -14.36 -0.24
N ALA A 45 -24.50 -14.14 -0.09
CA ALA A 45 -23.95 -13.42 1.04
C ALA A 45 -24.21 -11.91 0.89
N GLY A 46 -24.70 -11.27 1.95
CA GLY A 46 -24.83 -9.82 2.07
C GLY A 46 -23.74 -9.20 2.93
N LEU A 47 -23.69 -7.88 3.00
CA LEU A 47 -22.70 -7.15 3.83
C LEU A 47 -22.78 -7.52 5.32
N ARG A 48 -23.93 -8.02 5.80
CA ARG A 48 -24.12 -8.47 7.18
C ARG A 48 -23.44 -9.80 7.50
N ASP A 49 -23.03 -10.55 6.47
CA ASP A 49 -22.33 -11.82 6.63
C ASP A 49 -20.80 -11.63 6.72
N ILE A 50 -20.32 -10.37 6.68
CA ILE A 50 -18.91 -10.04 6.86
C ILE A 50 -18.62 -9.96 8.36
N GLU A 51 -17.94 -10.97 8.88
CA GLU A 51 -17.51 -11.04 10.28
C GLU A 51 -16.17 -10.33 10.52
N HIS A 52 -15.28 -10.35 9.51
CA HIS A 52 -13.93 -9.80 9.61
C HIS A 52 -13.60 -8.90 8.42
N ILE A 53 -13.07 -7.72 8.71
CA ILE A 53 -12.47 -6.81 7.74
C ILE A 53 -10.97 -6.76 8.02
N VAL A 54 -10.17 -7.30 7.10
CA VAL A 54 -8.70 -7.26 7.18
C VAL A 54 -8.17 -6.23 6.19
N ILE A 55 -7.43 -5.25 6.69
CA ILE A 55 -6.91 -4.12 5.95
C ILE A 55 -5.38 -4.27 5.86
N LEU A 56 -4.91 -4.65 4.68
CA LEU A 56 -3.50 -4.65 4.31
C LEU A 56 -3.26 -3.54 3.28
N MET A 57 -2.52 -2.50 3.69
CA MET A 57 -2.17 -1.39 2.80
C MET A 57 -0.68 -1.49 2.44
N GLN A 58 -0.45 -1.69 1.14
CA GLN A 58 0.86 -1.73 0.50
C GLN A 58 1.38 -0.31 0.20
N GLU A 59 2.66 -0.18 -0.14
CA GLU A 59 3.34 1.11 -0.32
C GLU A 59 3.58 1.46 -1.81
N ASN A 60 3.51 2.76 -2.11
CA ASN A 60 4.23 3.48 -3.16
C ASN A 60 4.18 2.92 -4.60
N ARG A 61 3.04 2.35 -5.00
CA ARG A 61 2.72 1.98 -6.38
C ARG A 61 1.46 2.70 -6.87
N SER A 62 1.52 3.27 -8.08
CA SER A 62 0.33 3.82 -8.72
C SER A 62 -0.51 2.72 -9.39
N PHE A 63 -1.80 2.99 -9.60
CA PHE A 63 -2.68 2.05 -10.31
C PHE A 63 -2.16 1.72 -11.71
N ASP A 64 -1.80 2.75 -12.50
CA ASP A 64 -1.32 2.55 -13.86
C ASP A 64 0.03 1.81 -13.93
N GLN A 65 0.85 1.90 -12.87
CA GLN A 65 2.10 1.15 -12.78
C GLN A 65 1.86 -0.36 -12.66
N ILE A 66 0.86 -0.79 -11.89
CA ILE A 66 0.62 -2.23 -11.62
C ILE A 66 -0.45 -2.80 -12.56
N PHE A 67 -1.53 -2.06 -12.77
CA PHE A 67 -2.75 -2.52 -13.45
C PHE A 67 -3.08 -1.71 -14.70
N GLY A 68 -2.28 -0.74 -15.13
CA GLY A 68 -2.59 0.11 -16.29
C GLY A 68 -2.80 -0.66 -17.61
N THR A 69 -2.30 -1.90 -17.70
CA THR A 69 -2.52 -2.84 -18.82
C THR A 69 -3.46 -4.01 -18.49
N PHE A 70 -4.07 -4.04 -17.31
CA PHE A 70 -4.96 -5.12 -16.89
C PHE A 70 -6.24 -5.14 -17.75
N PRO A 71 -6.73 -6.31 -18.22
CA PRO A 71 -7.93 -6.37 -19.03
C PRO A 71 -9.17 -5.83 -18.31
N GLY A 72 -9.92 -4.93 -18.97
CA GLY A 72 -11.19 -4.41 -18.46
C GLY A 72 -11.10 -3.13 -17.62
N VAL A 73 -9.89 -2.70 -17.22
CA VAL A 73 -9.71 -1.38 -16.59
C VAL A 73 -9.63 -0.29 -17.65
N ARG A 74 -9.87 0.95 -17.24
CA ARG A 74 -9.64 2.12 -18.11
C ARG A 74 -8.17 2.22 -18.55
N GLY A 75 -7.26 2.37 -17.59
CA GLY A 75 -5.80 2.33 -17.76
C GLY A 75 -5.25 3.05 -19.00
N PHE A 76 -4.20 2.49 -19.59
CA PHE A 76 -3.60 2.99 -20.84
C PHE A 76 -4.51 2.79 -22.08
N GLY A 77 -5.60 2.02 -21.92
CA GLY A 77 -6.63 1.83 -22.93
C GLY A 77 -7.56 3.03 -23.09
N ASP A 78 -7.56 4.02 -22.19
CA ASP A 78 -8.47 5.16 -22.28
C ASP A 78 -8.18 6.03 -23.51
N HIS A 79 -9.14 6.06 -24.43
CA HIS A 79 -9.04 6.85 -25.66
C HIS A 79 -9.49 8.30 -25.46
N ARG A 80 -10.15 8.64 -24.35
CA ARG A 80 -10.66 9.98 -24.08
C ARG A 80 -9.60 10.91 -23.51
N ASN A 81 -8.56 10.38 -22.87
CA ASN A 81 -7.53 11.17 -22.20
C ASN A 81 -6.09 10.68 -22.47
N ARG A 82 -5.80 10.31 -23.72
CA ARG A 82 -4.47 9.79 -24.11
C ARG A 82 -3.35 10.79 -23.80
N GLU A 83 -3.63 12.08 -23.92
CA GLU A 83 -2.67 13.17 -23.68
C GLU A 83 -2.14 13.21 -22.24
N ALA A 84 -2.87 12.66 -21.26
CA ALA A 84 -2.39 12.56 -19.87
C ALA A 84 -1.13 11.69 -19.76
N PHE A 85 -0.87 10.82 -20.72
CA PHE A 85 0.33 9.97 -20.75
C PHE A 85 1.51 10.62 -21.48
N PHE A 86 1.33 11.77 -22.12
CA PHE A 86 2.37 12.46 -22.88
C PHE A 86 3.09 13.48 -21.97
N GLN A 87 4.12 13.03 -21.27
CA GLN A 87 4.87 13.88 -20.33
C GLN A 87 5.95 14.69 -21.05
N ARG A 88 5.82 16.02 -21.04
CA ARG A 88 6.70 16.94 -21.77
C ARG A 88 8.12 17.01 -21.20
N GLY A 89 9.07 17.42 -22.03
CA GLY A 89 10.44 17.78 -21.63
C GLY A 89 11.47 16.65 -21.71
N TYR A 90 11.07 15.46 -22.17
CA TYR A 90 11.97 14.32 -22.31
C TYR A 90 12.55 14.24 -23.72
N HIS A 91 13.88 14.25 -23.82
CA HIS A 91 14.61 14.16 -25.10
C HIS A 91 15.49 12.90 -25.20
N GLY A 92 15.30 11.94 -24.29
CA GLY A 92 16.06 10.69 -24.26
C GLY A 92 15.53 9.62 -25.23
N ARG A 93 16.06 8.40 -25.09
CA ARG A 93 15.70 7.26 -25.92
C ARG A 93 14.20 6.95 -25.82
N GLY A 94 13.55 6.78 -26.97
CA GLY A 94 12.12 6.50 -27.02
C GLY A 94 11.21 7.72 -26.85
N SER A 95 11.79 8.93 -26.73
CA SER A 95 11.03 10.19 -26.80
C SER A 95 10.23 10.29 -28.10
N ARG A 96 9.02 10.86 -28.01
CA ARG A 96 8.20 11.22 -29.18
C ARG A 96 7.90 12.71 -29.14
N ASN A 97 8.49 13.48 -30.05
CA ASN A 97 8.30 14.94 -30.14
C ASN A 97 8.54 15.66 -28.79
N GLY A 98 9.58 15.26 -28.04
CA GLY A 98 9.89 15.86 -26.74
C GLY A 98 9.02 15.35 -25.58
N HIS A 99 8.28 14.25 -25.77
CA HIS A 99 7.46 13.64 -24.74
C HIS A 99 7.99 12.26 -24.32
N LEU A 100 7.94 11.98 -23.03
CA LEU A 100 8.06 10.65 -22.44
C LEU A 100 6.67 10.00 -22.43
N LEU A 101 6.59 8.77 -22.91
CA LEU A 101 5.39 7.94 -22.89
C LEU A 101 5.56 6.79 -21.90
N PRO A 102 4.46 6.18 -21.42
CA PRO A 102 4.52 4.97 -20.62
C PRO A 102 5.33 3.88 -21.31
N PHE A 103 6.22 3.22 -20.56
CA PHE A 103 7.02 2.12 -21.08
C PHE A 103 7.04 0.94 -20.12
N HIS A 104 7.11 -0.26 -20.70
CA HIS A 104 7.13 -1.50 -19.94
C HIS A 104 8.47 -1.68 -19.24
N MET A 105 8.43 -1.96 -17.93
CA MET A 105 9.57 -2.38 -17.12
C MET A 105 9.55 -3.91 -16.95
N ASP A 106 10.69 -4.56 -17.18
CA ASP A 106 10.84 -6.01 -17.01
C ASP A 106 11.11 -6.35 -15.54
N GLY A 107 10.14 -6.97 -14.88
CA GLY A 107 10.21 -7.35 -13.46
C GLY A 107 10.88 -8.71 -13.19
N ARG A 108 11.38 -9.43 -14.23
CA ARG A 108 11.89 -10.81 -14.12
C ARG A 108 13.40 -10.98 -14.26
N LYS A 109 14.15 -9.91 -14.54
CA LYS A 109 15.63 -9.89 -14.34
C LYS A 109 15.94 -10.03 -12.83
N PRO A 110 17.17 -10.28 -12.33
CA PRO A 110 17.46 -10.64 -10.91
C PRO A 110 17.22 -9.48 -9.92
N ILE A 111 15.99 -8.97 -9.98
CA ILE A 111 15.44 -7.65 -9.69
C ILE A 111 13.91 -7.88 -9.59
N GLY A 112 13.50 -9.03 -9.02
CA GLY A 112 12.09 -9.35 -8.80
C GLY A 112 11.58 -8.50 -7.65
N GLN A 113 10.80 -7.47 -7.96
CA GLN A 113 10.22 -6.47 -7.03
C GLN A 113 11.22 -5.60 -6.25
N CYS A 114 12.43 -6.11 -5.98
CA CYS A 114 13.62 -5.32 -5.68
C CYS A 114 14.16 -4.74 -6.98
N VAL A 115 13.55 -3.65 -7.40
CA VAL A 115 14.07 -2.70 -8.39
C VAL A 115 15.44 -2.20 -7.91
N GLY A 116 16.50 -2.98 -8.16
CA GLY A 116 17.88 -2.61 -7.88
C GLY A 116 18.17 -1.21 -8.43
N ASP A 117 18.41 -0.27 -7.54
CA ASP A 117 18.82 1.11 -7.82
C ASP A 117 17.95 1.94 -8.78
N ILE A 118 16.79 1.44 -9.25
CA ILE A 118 15.81 2.24 -9.98
C ILE A 118 14.87 2.90 -8.94
N ASN A 119 15.50 3.83 -8.22
CA ASN A 119 14.96 5.06 -7.64
C ASN A 119 13.75 5.02 -6.70
N TYR A 120 13.70 6.05 -5.85
CA TYR A 120 12.53 6.48 -5.13
C TYR A 120 11.87 7.58 -5.95
N PRO A 121 10.83 7.32 -6.77
CA PRO A 121 10.07 8.42 -7.31
C PRO A 121 9.57 9.25 -6.14
N THR A 122 9.97 10.52 -6.12
CA THR A 122 9.56 11.39 -5.03
C THR A 122 8.04 11.43 -4.95
N HIS A 123 7.49 11.01 -3.82
CA HIS A 123 6.06 11.01 -3.52
C HIS A 123 5.73 12.10 -2.49
N ASN A 124 6.66 13.03 -2.28
CA ASN A 124 6.47 14.19 -1.42
C ASN A 124 5.36 15.09 -1.95
N TRP A 125 4.72 15.81 -1.04
CA TRP A 125 3.61 16.72 -1.32
C TRP A 125 3.85 17.62 -2.54
N ARG A 126 4.96 18.38 -2.53
CA ARG A 126 5.26 19.38 -3.56
C ARG A 126 5.42 18.77 -4.97
N PRO A 127 6.33 17.80 -5.21
CA PRO A 127 6.50 17.24 -6.55
C PRO A 127 5.27 16.50 -7.06
N GLN A 128 4.46 15.90 -6.17
CA GLN A 128 3.20 15.25 -6.57
C GLN A 128 2.14 16.29 -7.02
N HIS A 129 1.99 17.40 -6.31
CA HIS A 129 1.09 18.48 -6.74
C HIS A 129 1.54 19.18 -8.03
N LEU A 130 2.86 19.30 -8.26
CA LEU A 130 3.40 19.79 -9.53
C LEU A 130 3.14 18.80 -10.67
N SER A 131 3.16 17.50 -10.39
CA SER A 131 2.85 16.46 -11.37
C SER A 131 1.38 16.47 -11.77
N TRP A 132 0.50 16.60 -10.77
CA TRP A 132 -0.95 16.77 -10.95
C TRP A 132 -1.31 18.05 -11.72
N ASN A 133 -0.57 19.13 -11.49
CA ASN A 133 -0.67 20.40 -12.22
C ASN A 133 -2.11 20.93 -12.37
N GLY A 134 -2.87 20.98 -11.28
CA GLY A 134 -4.25 21.48 -11.28
C GLY A 134 -5.21 20.64 -12.12
N GLY A 135 -5.00 19.31 -12.16
CA GLY A 135 -5.83 18.36 -12.92
C GLY A 135 -5.35 18.09 -14.35
N ARG A 136 -4.29 18.77 -14.82
CA ARG A 136 -3.73 18.53 -16.16
C ARG A 136 -2.92 17.23 -16.25
N ASN A 137 -2.42 16.69 -15.14
CA ASN A 137 -1.68 15.43 -15.06
C ASN A 137 -0.51 15.32 -16.07
N ASN A 138 0.16 16.43 -16.36
CA ASN A 138 1.20 16.51 -17.39
C ASN A 138 2.56 17.02 -16.86
N GLY A 139 2.73 17.01 -15.54
CA GLY A 139 3.94 17.50 -14.88
C GLY A 139 4.88 16.41 -14.37
N PHE A 140 4.53 15.12 -14.49
CA PHE A 140 5.26 14.01 -13.86
C PHE A 140 6.73 14.02 -14.24
N TYR A 141 7.07 13.92 -15.53
CA TYR A 141 8.47 13.92 -15.93
C TYR A 141 9.21 15.21 -15.52
N THR A 142 8.61 16.39 -15.75
CA THR A 142 9.28 17.66 -15.44
C THR A 142 9.52 17.90 -13.94
N SER A 143 8.64 17.38 -13.09
CA SER A 143 8.74 17.45 -11.63
C SER A 143 9.83 16.49 -11.14
N HIS A 144 9.78 15.24 -11.60
CA HIS A 144 10.77 14.23 -11.26
C HIS A 144 12.15 14.52 -11.86
N ALA A 145 12.27 15.20 -13.00
CA ALA A 145 13.56 15.55 -13.62
C ALA A 145 14.40 16.57 -12.81
N LYS A 146 13.83 17.18 -11.75
CA LYS A 146 14.59 18.04 -10.84
C LYS A 146 15.66 17.23 -10.10
N PRO A 147 16.81 17.82 -9.75
CA PRO A 147 17.82 17.15 -8.94
C PRO A 147 17.26 16.69 -7.59
N GLN A 148 17.85 15.64 -7.03
CA GLN A 148 17.61 15.25 -5.65
C GLN A 148 18.02 16.39 -4.68
N PRO A 149 17.35 16.55 -3.53
CA PRO A 149 16.22 15.74 -3.03
C PRO A 149 14.84 16.23 -3.53
N VAL A 150 14.78 17.22 -4.43
CA VAL A 150 13.50 17.80 -4.90
C VAL A 150 12.78 16.87 -5.86
N GLY A 151 13.54 16.25 -6.78
CA GLY A 151 13.06 15.24 -7.71
C GLY A 151 13.96 14.01 -7.69
N ASP A 152 13.99 13.33 -8.82
CA ASP A 152 14.61 12.02 -9.08
C ASP A 152 15.90 12.13 -9.92
N GLY A 153 16.16 13.30 -10.52
CA GLY A 153 17.32 13.54 -11.37
C GLY A 153 17.42 12.55 -12.54
N PRO A 154 18.56 11.84 -12.72
CA PRO A 154 18.78 10.93 -13.85
C PRO A 154 17.79 9.76 -13.97
N LEU A 155 17.00 9.49 -12.92
CA LEU A 155 16.06 8.38 -12.85
C LEU A 155 14.60 8.82 -13.07
N ALA A 156 14.37 10.09 -13.40
CA ALA A 156 13.05 10.68 -13.55
C ALA A 156 12.14 9.99 -14.58
N GLN A 157 12.71 9.35 -15.61
CA GLN A 157 11.91 8.59 -16.58
C GLN A 157 11.13 7.44 -15.94
N ASN A 158 11.59 6.91 -14.82
CA ASN A 158 10.98 5.73 -14.17
C ASN A 158 9.56 6.02 -13.65
N VAL A 159 9.20 7.31 -13.47
CA VAL A 159 7.82 7.72 -13.12
C VAL A 159 6.78 7.27 -14.17
N MET A 160 7.21 7.02 -15.42
CA MET A 160 6.36 6.53 -16.51
C MET A 160 6.52 5.03 -16.78
N GLY A 161 7.26 4.31 -15.95
CA GLY A 161 7.41 2.86 -16.09
C GLY A 161 6.18 2.11 -15.57
N TYR A 162 5.77 1.04 -16.26
CA TYR A 162 4.67 0.16 -15.83
C TYR A 162 5.04 -1.32 -15.95
N PHE A 163 4.33 -2.15 -15.19
CA PHE A 163 4.44 -3.61 -15.17
C PHE A 163 3.31 -4.27 -15.96
N LYS A 164 3.57 -5.49 -16.44
CA LYS A 164 2.58 -6.41 -17.00
C LYS A 164 2.41 -7.60 -16.07
N ASP A 165 1.46 -8.47 -16.43
CA ASP A 165 1.18 -9.73 -15.75
C ASP A 165 2.43 -10.44 -15.24
N GLY A 166 3.31 -10.85 -16.16
CA GLY A 166 4.52 -11.62 -15.84
C GLY A 166 5.54 -10.90 -14.96
N ASP A 167 5.40 -9.60 -14.71
CA ASP A 167 6.31 -8.82 -13.87
C ASP A 167 5.82 -8.70 -12.42
N VAL A 168 4.49 -8.65 -12.20
CA VAL A 168 3.85 -8.54 -10.88
C VAL A 168 2.69 -9.54 -10.72
N PRO A 169 2.93 -10.84 -10.94
CA PRO A 169 1.81 -11.72 -11.27
C PRO A 169 0.95 -12.09 -10.05
N TYR A 170 1.39 -11.78 -8.82
CA TYR A 170 0.65 -11.98 -7.57
C TYR A 170 -0.56 -11.03 -7.53
N PHE A 171 -0.31 -9.75 -7.78
CA PHE A 171 -1.34 -8.73 -7.84
C PHE A 171 -2.32 -8.97 -9.00
N TRP A 172 -1.82 -9.42 -10.16
CA TRP A 172 -2.69 -9.76 -11.30
C TRP A 172 -3.52 -11.01 -11.04
N ALA A 173 -2.99 -12.00 -10.33
CA ALA A 173 -3.77 -13.17 -9.92
C ALA A 173 -4.89 -12.78 -8.95
N LEU A 174 -4.62 -11.93 -7.95
CA LEU A 174 -5.64 -11.40 -7.05
C LEU A 174 -6.70 -10.58 -7.81
N ALA A 175 -6.29 -9.70 -8.72
CA ALA A 175 -7.23 -8.88 -9.49
C ALA A 175 -8.11 -9.69 -10.45
N ARG A 176 -7.62 -10.84 -10.95
CA ARG A 176 -8.46 -11.80 -11.71
C ARG A 176 -9.41 -12.58 -10.81
N ALA A 177 -8.97 -12.88 -9.58
CA ALA A 177 -9.73 -13.68 -8.64
C ALA A 177 -10.85 -12.89 -7.96
N PHE A 178 -10.58 -11.62 -7.66
CA PHE A 178 -11.41 -10.77 -6.81
C PHE A 178 -11.78 -9.45 -7.51
N THR A 179 -12.36 -8.52 -6.75
CA THR A 179 -12.75 -7.20 -7.25
C THR A 179 -11.55 -6.27 -7.29
N LEU A 180 -11.32 -5.64 -8.44
CA LEU A 180 -10.37 -4.54 -8.63
C LEU A 180 -11.14 -3.23 -8.83
N CYS A 181 -10.81 -2.20 -8.05
CA CYS A 181 -11.41 -0.86 -8.17
C CYS A 181 -10.50 0.06 -9.01
N ASP A 182 -10.87 0.37 -10.25
CA ASP A 182 -10.05 1.16 -11.18
C ASP A 182 -10.29 2.68 -11.11
N MET A 183 -11.08 3.12 -10.14
CA MET A 183 -11.35 4.53 -9.80
C MET A 183 -11.18 4.76 -8.29
N TYR A 184 -10.18 4.10 -7.69
CA TYR A 184 -9.83 4.22 -6.27
C TYR A 184 -8.58 5.10 -6.11
N PHE A 185 -8.73 6.24 -5.43
CA PHE A 185 -7.67 7.24 -5.29
C PHE A 185 -7.14 7.27 -3.86
N SER A 186 -5.88 7.68 -3.70
CA SER A 186 -5.37 8.03 -2.38
C SER A 186 -6.18 9.19 -1.80
N SER A 187 -6.36 9.20 -0.48
CA SER A 187 -7.07 10.28 0.20
C SER A 187 -6.34 11.62 0.05
N VAL A 188 -5.02 11.57 -0.07
CA VAL A 188 -4.13 12.73 -0.19
C VAL A 188 -3.13 12.49 -1.31
N ILE A 189 -2.92 13.52 -2.15
CA ILE A 189 -1.79 13.59 -3.09
C ILE A 189 -0.53 13.92 -2.28
N GLY A 190 0.23 12.90 -1.91
CA GLY A 190 1.38 13.09 -1.02
C GLY A 190 1.93 11.76 -0.50
N PRO A 191 2.78 11.83 0.53
CA PRO A 191 3.57 10.68 0.95
C PRO A 191 2.78 9.72 1.85
N THR A 192 3.47 8.73 2.41
CA THR A 192 2.93 7.61 3.20
C THR A 192 2.09 8.06 4.40
N GLU A 193 2.68 8.82 5.31
CA GLU A 193 2.06 9.17 6.60
C GLU A 193 0.66 9.79 6.49
N PRO A 194 0.40 10.86 5.70
CA PRO A 194 -0.94 11.41 5.60
C PRO A 194 -1.97 10.38 5.12
N ASN A 195 -1.61 9.48 4.19
CA ASN A 195 -2.52 8.44 3.72
C ASN A 195 -2.73 7.33 4.77
N ARG A 196 -1.71 6.98 5.56
CA ARG A 196 -1.85 6.07 6.71
C ARG A 196 -2.77 6.67 7.78
N LEU A 197 -2.67 7.96 8.07
CA LEU A 197 -3.59 8.67 8.99
C LEU A 197 -5.03 8.66 8.46
N PHE A 198 -5.24 8.94 7.19
CA PHE A 198 -6.57 8.87 6.57
C PHE A 198 -7.17 7.47 6.67
N SER A 199 -6.36 6.41 6.52
CA SER A 199 -6.84 5.02 6.59
C SER A 199 -7.42 4.64 7.96
N ILE A 200 -6.99 5.31 9.04
CA ILE A 200 -7.47 5.03 10.40
C ILE A 200 -8.27 6.17 11.03
N SER A 201 -8.41 7.33 10.38
CA SER A 201 -9.07 8.50 10.99
C SER A 201 -9.77 9.46 10.04
N ALA A 202 -9.67 9.23 8.72
CA ALA A 202 -10.29 10.06 7.68
C ALA A 202 -9.91 11.55 7.69
N THR A 203 -8.77 11.92 8.30
CA THR A 203 -8.26 13.29 8.31
C THR A 203 -6.74 13.33 8.47
N LEU A 204 -6.14 14.44 8.04
CA LEU A 204 -4.76 14.84 8.33
C LEU A 204 -4.69 16.04 9.29
N ASP A 205 -5.84 16.47 9.83
CA ASP A 205 -6.02 17.69 10.62
C ASP A 205 -5.65 18.97 9.86
N ALA A 206 -6.39 19.27 8.78
CA ALA A 206 -6.11 20.38 7.86
C ALA A 206 -6.06 21.77 8.54
N ALA A 207 -6.80 21.95 9.64
CA ALA A 207 -6.81 23.19 10.42
C ALA A 207 -5.60 23.32 11.37
N GLY A 208 -4.87 22.23 11.60
CA GLY A 208 -3.69 22.18 12.46
C GLY A 208 -3.95 22.40 13.94
N THR A 209 -5.16 22.10 14.41
CA THR A 209 -5.54 22.32 15.82
C THR A 209 -5.23 21.11 16.71
N HIS A 210 -4.81 19.98 16.14
CA HIS A 210 -4.62 18.70 16.81
C HIS A 210 -3.31 17.99 16.42
N GLY A 211 -2.31 18.75 15.97
CA GLY A 211 -0.98 18.25 15.61
C GLY A 211 -0.71 18.16 14.10
N GLY A 212 -1.73 18.39 13.26
CA GLY A 212 -1.58 18.52 11.81
C GLY A 212 -1.26 19.96 11.37
N PRO A 213 -1.43 20.28 10.07
CA PRO A 213 -1.71 19.35 8.99
C PRO A 213 -0.53 18.42 8.72
N CYS A 214 -0.79 17.11 8.63
CA CYS A 214 0.23 16.16 8.18
C CYS A 214 0.35 16.19 6.66
N VAL A 215 1.48 16.66 6.13
CA VAL A 215 1.76 16.73 4.68
C VAL A 215 3.10 16.10 4.28
N GLN A 216 3.79 15.51 5.24
CA GLN A 216 5.09 14.87 5.08
C GLN A 216 5.06 13.50 5.75
N THR A 217 6.09 12.68 5.54
CA THR A 217 6.28 11.44 6.28
C THR A 217 7.46 11.58 7.22
N THR A 218 7.24 11.24 8.47
CA THR A 218 8.26 11.24 9.52
C THR A 218 8.04 10.02 10.41
N PHE A 219 9.10 9.26 10.63
CA PHE A 219 9.08 8.05 11.45
C PHE A 219 10.20 8.07 12.49
N ASN A 220 9.99 7.34 13.57
CA ASN A 220 10.98 7.02 14.58
C ASN A 220 10.96 5.50 14.87
N SER A 221 11.65 5.05 15.91
CA SER A 221 11.70 3.62 16.26
C SER A 221 10.35 3.01 16.61
N MET A 222 9.36 3.80 17.00
CA MET A 222 8.02 3.32 17.31
C MET A 222 7.10 3.28 16.09
N GLY A 223 7.41 3.98 15.00
CA GLY A 223 6.62 4.07 13.78
C GLY A 223 6.44 5.50 13.30
N LEU A 224 5.31 5.80 12.64
CA LEU A 224 4.98 7.16 12.23
C LEU A 224 4.82 8.07 13.45
N CYS A 225 5.29 9.30 13.35
CA CYS A 225 5.42 10.19 14.50
C CYS A 225 5.14 11.66 14.22
N GLY A 226 4.72 12.01 13.00
CA GLY A 226 4.36 13.36 12.65
C GLY A 226 5.54 14.33 12.55
N PRO A 227 5.26 15.60 12.21
CA PRO A 227 6.26 16.52 11.68
C PRO A 227 7.39 16.92 12.63
N ASN A 228 7.23 16.71 13.94
CA ASN A 228 8.23 16.98 14.96
C ASN A 228 9.11 15.77 15.31
N GLY A 229 8.87 14.59 14.70
CA GLY A 229 9.60 13.36 15.00
C GLY A 229 9.17 12.64 16.27
N GLN A 230 8.14 13.11 16.97
CA GLN A 230 7.73 12.62 18.29
C GLN A 230 6.45 11.80 18.23
N SER A 231 6.48 10.58 18.76
CA SER A 231 5.24 9.81 18.90
C SER A 231 4.23 10.55 19.79
N GLY A 232 2.95 10.35 19.52
CA GLY A 232 1.87 11.07 20.19
C GLY A 232 1.64 12.50 19.72
N THR A 233 2.12 12.87 18.53
CA THR A 233 1.89 14.19 17.91
C THR A 233 0.42 14.50 17.66
N TYR A 234 -0.37 13.51 17.25
CA TYR A 234 -1.77 13.69 16.86
C TYR A 234 -2.73 13.44 18.02
N SER A 235 -3.84 14.19 18.03
CA SER A 235 -4.79 14.19 19.15
C SER A 235 -6.27 14.18 18.77
N TRP A 236 -6.61 13.99 17.49
CA TRP A 236 -8.00 13.77 17.06
C TRP A 236 -8.42 12.31 17.27
N THR A 237 -9.74 12.04 17.21
CA THR A 237 -10.31 10.70 17.37
C THR A 237 -10.06 9.83 16.14
N THR A 238 -9.68 8.59 16.38
CA THR A 238 -9.41 7.55 15.37
C THR A 238 -10.59 6.58 15.21
N MET A 239 -10.63 5.84 14.10
CA MET A 239 -11.59 4.76 13.84
C MET A 239 -11.52 3.65 14.90
N PRO A 240 -10.36 3.15 15.36
CA PRO A 240 -10.26 2.25 16.51
C PRO A 240 -11.01 2.70 17.77
N GLU A 241 -10.93 3.99 18.12
CA GLU A 241 -11.68 4.55 19.25
C GLU A 241 -13.20 4.52 18.98
N GLN A 242 -13.62 4.84 17.75
CA GLN A 242 -15.03 4.77 17.32
C GLN A 242 -15.58 3.34 17.31
N LEU A 243 -14.77 2.35 16.92
CA LEU A 243 -15.11 0.92 16.96
C LEU A 243 -15.28 0.44 18.40
N ARG A 244 -14.30 0.76 19.27
CA ARG A 244 -14.36 0.44 20.71
C ARG A 244 -15.61 1.05 21.37
N ALA A 245 -15.93 2.31 21.08
CA ALA A 245 -17.12 2.97 21.61
C ALA A 245 -18.45 2.27 21.21
N ARG A 246 -18.42 1.44 20.17
CA ARG A 246 -19.57 0.66 19.68
C ARG A 246 -19.48 -0.83 20.01
N GLY A 247 -18.49 -1.24 20.82
CA GLY A 247 -18.27 -2.65 21.15
C GLY A 247 -17.79 -3.50 19.98
N ILE A 248 -17.30 -2.89 18.90
CA ILE A 248 -16.74 -3.62 17.76
C ILE A 248 -15.26 -3.89 18.04
N SER A 249 -14.89 -5.17 18.00
CA SER A 249 -13.54 -5.62 18.32
C SER A 249 -12.56 -5.27 17.20
N TRP A 250 -11.34 -4.88 17.58
CA TRP A 250 -10.31 -4.52 16.62
C TRP A 250 -8.91 -4.76 17.18
N LYS A 251 -7.94 -4.96 16.27
CA LYS A 251 -6.51 -5.08 16.61
C LYS A 251 -5.67 -4.67 15.40
N SER A 252 -4.50 -4.12 15.65
CA SER A 252 -3.48 -3.87 14.64
C SER A 252 -2.28 -4.75 14.87
N TYR A 253 -1.75 -5.34 13.81
CA TYR A 253 -0.59 -6.23 13.84
C TYR A 253 0.53 -5.58 13.04
N THR A 254 1.64 -5.27 13.69
CA THR A 254 2.79 -4.69 13.01
C THR A 254 3.97 -5.65 13.00
N GLU A 255 4.59 -5.81 11.84
CA GLU A 255 5.85 -6.52 11.74
C GLU A 255 6.98 -5.64 12.27
N ASN A 256 7.62 -6.10 13.34
CA ASN A 256 8.68 -5.35 14.03
C ASN A 256 10.07 -5.75 13.53
N THR A 257 10.25 -5.81 12.20
CA THR A 257 11.55 -6.06 11.56
C THR A 257 11.97 -4.85 10.74
N GLY A 258 13.13 -4.27 11.07
CA GLY A 258 13.84 -3.32 10.20
C GLY A 258 14.84 -4.06 9.30
N PRO A 259 15.37 -3.42 8.25
CA PRO A 259 16.53 -3.94 7.51
C PRO A 259 17.68 -4.38 8.44
N PRO A 260 18.48 -5.41 8.08
CA PRO A 260 19.66 -5.79 8.85
C PRO A 260 20.55 -4.57 9.16
N GLY A 261 20.84 -4.33 10.45
CA GLY A 261 21.64 -3.19 10.89
C GLY A 261 20.87 -1.90 11.19
N THR A 262 19.54 -1.88 11.07
CA THR A 262 18.68 -0.78 11.52
C THR A 262 17.94 -1.14 12.80
N ALA A 263 17.51 -0.13 13.56
CA ALA A 263 16.64 -0.36 14.71
C ALA A 263 15.33 -1.02 14.22
N PRO A 264 14.87 -2.12 14.84
CA PRO A 264 13.55 -2.66 14.55
C PRO A 264 12.51 -1.55 14.76
N GLY A 265 11.59 -1.40 13.80
CA GLY A 265 10.64 -0.31 13.83
C GLY A 265 9.39 -0.61 13.03
N ASN A 266 8.26 -0.23 13.61
CA ASN A 266 6.93 -0.26 13.02
C ASN A 266 6.76 0.86 11.98
N LEU A 267 7.65 0.97 10.98
CA LEU A 267 7.89 2.20 10.21
C LEU A 267 6.61 2.87 9.65
N ASP A 268 5.65 2.07 9.18
CA ASP A 268 4.39 2.57 8.60
C ASP A 268 3.19 2.55 9.57
N SER A 269 3.40 2.15 10.83
CA SER A 269 2.32 2.10 11.82
C SER A 269 1.89 3.51 12.22
N PRO A 270 0.62 3.90 12.02
CA PRO A 270 0.13 5.23 12.37
C PRO A 270 -0.23 5.35 13.85
N PHE A 271 -0.49 4.26 14.56
CA PHE A 271 -1.01 4.28 15.93
C PHE A 271 -0.07 4.97 16.94
N PRO A 272 1.26 4.75 16.90
CA PRO A 272 2.22 5.46 17.75
C PRO A 272 2.21 6.98 17.54
N ALA A 273 1.74 7.48 16.40
CA ALA A 273 1.64 8.92 16.14
C ALA A 273 0.53 9.59 16.98
N PHE A 274 -0.40 8.83 17.54
CA PHE A 274 -1.54 9.36 18.30
C PHE A 274 -1.33 9.28 19.81
N ARG A 275 -1.54 10.41 20.50
CA ARG A 275 -1.32 10.54 21.95
C ARG A 275 -2.13 9.53 22.75
N GLN A 276 -3.35 9.23 22.30
CA GLN A 276 -4.27 8.32 22.95
C GLN A 276 -3.72 6.89 23.02
N PHE A 277 -2.96 6.44 22.02
CA PHE A 277 -2.37 5.10 21.98
C PHE A 277 -1.15 4.95 22.89
N LEU A 278 -0.59 6.07 23.36
CA LEU A 278 0.46 6.08 24.38
C LEU A 278 -0.12 6.21 25.79
N ALA A 279 -1.26 6.89 25.94
CA ALA A 279 -1.88 7.19 27.23
C ALA A 279 -2.90 6.14 27.69
N ASP A 280 -3.63 5.49 26.78
CA ASP A 280 -4.63 4.46 27.11
C ASP A 280 -4.03 3.06 26.91
N ALA A 281 -3.95 2.30 28.01
CA ALA A 281 -3.35 0.97 28.01
C ALA A 281 -4.07 -0.04 27.08
N THR A 282 -5.39 0.12 26.87
CA THR A 282 -6.15 -0.75 25.96
C THR A 282 -5.85 -0.41 24.51
N LEU A 283 -5.82 0.88 24.16
CA LEU A 283 -5.44 1.31 22.81
C LEU A 283 -4.00 0.89 22.48
N ASN A 284 -3.07 1.04 23.43
CA ASN A 284 -1.69 0.60 23.28
C ASN A 284 -1.59 -0.91 23.01
N ARG A 285 -2.24 -1.72 23.86
CA ARG A 285 -2.23 -3.19 23.78
C ARG A 285 -2.82 -3.71 22.47
N LEU A 286 -3.79 -3.00 21.88
CA LEU A 286 -4.46 -3.43 20.65
C LEU A 286 -3.88 -2.81 19.38
N GLY A 287 -3.29 -1.62 19.45
CA GLY A 287 -2.82 -0.86 18.28
C GLY A 287 -1.31 -0.81 18.07
N ILE A 288 -0.50 -1.08 19.10
CA ILE A 288 0.97 -0.94 19.04
C ILE A 288 1.69 -2.26 19.33
N GLN A 289 1.26 -2.99 20.35
CA GLN A 289 1.95 -4.20 20.83
C GLN A 289 1.84 -5.43 19.93
N PRO A 290 0.69 -5.71 19.25
CA PRO A 290 0.55 -6.96 18.51
C PRO A 290 1.45 -7.03 17.28
N THR A 291 1.99 -8.21 17.04
CA THR A 291 3.02 -8.47 16.04
C THR A 291 2.47 -9.19 14.82
N PHE A 292 3.08 -8.92 13.66
CA PHE A 292 2.86 -9.67 12.43
C PHE A 292 4.12 -10.44 12.00
N PRO A 293 4.04 -11.70 11.54
CA PRO A 293 2.81 -12.52 11.46
C PRO A 293 2.39 -13.18 12.80
N GLY A 294 3.22 -13.14 13.84
CA GLY A 294 3.08 -13.97 15.05
C GLY A 294 1.71 -13.92 15.74
N ASP A 295 1.30 -12.76 16.25
CA ASP A 295 0.01 -12.64 16.95
C ASP A 295 -1.19 -12.77 15.99
N PHE A 296 -1.03 -12.35 14.73
CA PHE A 296 -2.06 -12.50 13.70
C PHE A 296 -2.36 -13.97 13.40
N GLU A 297 -1.32 -14.79 13.21
CA GLU A 297 -1.46 -16.22 12.98
C GLU A 297 -2.01 -16.94 14.22
N THR A 298 -1.61 -16.50 15.41
CA THR A 298 -2.13 -17.03 16.67
C THR A 298 -3.63 -16.79 16.80
N ASP A 299 -4.09 -15.57 16.54
CA ASP A 299 -5.52 -15.23 16.58
C ASP A 299 -6.29 -16.02 15.50
N LEU A 300 -5.72 -16.16 14.30
CA LEU A 300 -6.32 -16.99 13.24
C LEU A 300 -6.46 -18.46 13.66
N GLU A 301 -5.45 -19.03 14.31
CA GLU A 301 -5.45 -20.43 14.76
C GLU A 301 -6.46 -20.71 15.86
N ARG A 302 -6.68 -19.72 16.72
CA ARG A 302 -7.60 -19.80 17.86
C ARG A 302 -9.04 -19.39 17.54
N ASP A 303 -9.30 -18.94 16.31
CA ASP A 303 -10.61 -18.39 15.92
C ASP A 303 -10.94 -17.10 16.72
N GLU A 304 -9.89 -16.31 17.00
CA GLU A 304 -9.92 -15.09 17.80
C GLU A 304 -9.61 -13.83 16.97
N LEU A 305 -9.67 -13.94 15.62
CA LEU A 305 -9.46 -12.79 14.75
C LEU A 305 -10.49 -11.69 15.07
N GLN A 306 -10.06 -10.44 15.12
CA GLN A 306 -10.95 -9.34 15.47
C GLN A 306 -11.88 -8.97 14.31
N ALA A 307 -12.98 -8.26 14.61
CA ALA A 307 -13.91 -7.83 13.57
C ALA A 307 -13.25 -6.85 12.58
N VAL A 308 -12.32 -6.02 13.06
CA VAL A 308 -11.48 -5.17 12.19
C VAL A 308 -10.01 -5.39 12.52
N SER A 309 -9.22 -5.73 11.51
CA SER A 309 -7.78 -5.99 11.65
C SER A 309 -6.98 -5.14 10.67
N TRP A 310 -5.99 -4.41 11.17
CA TRP A 310 -5.00 -3.74 10.32
C TRP A 310 -3.69 -4.52 10.35
N ILE A 311 -3.06 -4.67 9.19
CA ILE A 311 -1.75 -5.29 9.06
C ILE A 311 -0.76 -4.26 8.53
N GLN A 312 0.36 -4.10 9.24
CA GLN A 312 1.51 -3.33 8.79
C GLN A 312 2.68 -4.29 8.60
N VAL A 313 3.18 -4.35 7.38
CA VAL A 313 4.33 -5.18 7.00
C VAL A 313 5.61 -4.35 7.06
N SER A 314 6.75 -5.03 7.24
CA SER A 314 8.05 -4.40 7.19
C SER A 314 8.35 -3.84 5.80
N SER A 315 9.27 -2.88 5.70
CA SER A 315 9.54 -2.18 4.44
C SER A 315 9.95 -3.12 3.30
N ASN A 316 10.73 -4.17 3.58
CA ASN A 316 11.14 -5.19 2.60
C ASN A 316 10.00 -6.11 2.12
N LYS A 317 8.82 -6.01 2.72
CA LYS A 317 7.58 -6.73 2.35
C LYS A 317 6.44 -5.77 1.99
N SER A 318 6.66 -4.47 2.16
CA SER A 318 5.83 -3.42 1.58
C SER A 318 6.28 -3.26 0.14
N GLU A 319 5.39 -3.15 -0.83
CA GLU A 319 5.72 -2.85 -2.24
C GLU A 319 6.49 -1.54 -2.49
N HIS A 320 7.02 -0.91 -1.44
CA HIS A 320 7.87 0.25 -1.52
C HIS A 320 9.04 0.00 -2.50
N PRO A 321 9.22 0.86 -3.52
CA PRO A 321 10.40 0.78 -4.40
C PRO A 321 11.67 0.84 -3.55
N ALA A 322 12.61 -0.08 -3.81
CA ALA A 322 13.68 -0.51 -2.92
C ALA A 322 14.29 0.57 -1.99
N LEU A 323 14.45 0.20 -0.72
CA LEU A 323 15.53 0.68 0.14
C LEU A 323 16.83 -0.08 -0.21
N PRO A 324 18.03 0.55 -0.17
CA PRO A 324 19.30 -0.12 -0.45
C PRO A 324 19.55 -1.33 0.46
#